data_AF-A0A4Y2FQL2-F1
#
_entry.id   AF-A0A4Y2FQL2-F1
#
_cell.length_a   1.000
_cell.length_b   1.000
_cell.length_c   1.000
_cell.angle_alpha   90.00
_cell.angle_beta   90.00
_cell.angle_gamma   90.00
#
_symmetry.space_group_name_H-M   'P 1'
#
loop_
_entity.id
_entity.type
_entity.pdbx_description
1 polymer ?
#
loop_
_entity_poly.entity_id
_entity_poly.type
_entity_poly.pdbx_seq_one_letter_code
_entity_poly.pdbx_strand_id
1 'polypeptide(L)'
;MFRSAFNKMSSLNLLKSAKYGTRRNYKGNFHRKSCYCLCVPKRLGNNGASVVVNIRKKENVVKDVSDLNSISDNASGIPCHVGKQEDRILLLDLCVAKYGGIDILVSNAAENSA
;
A
#
# COMPACT_ATOMS: atom_id res chain seq x y z
N MET A 1 8.46 -38.41 2.12
CA MET A 1 9.25 -37.47 2.98
C MET A 1 8.90 -35.98 2.81
N PHE A 2 8.29 -35.52 1.70
CA PHE A 2 8.03 -34.09 1.46
C PHE A 2 6.84 -33.46 2.23
N ARG A 3 5.92 -34.26 2.79
CA ARG A 3 4.72 -33.75 3.47
C ARG A 3 4.98 -33.23 4.90
N SER A 4 6.07 -33.66 5.54
CA SER A 4 6.42 -33.26 6.91
C SER A 4 7.10 -31.89 6.96
N ALA A 5 7.86 -31.52 5.92
CA ALA A 5 8.52 -30.22 5.82
C ALA A 5 7.52 -29.06 5.66
N PHE A 6 6.44 -29.26 4.90
CA PHE A 6 5.40 -28.25 4.70
C PHE A 6 4.67 -27.87 6.01
N ASN A 7 4.39 -28.87 6.87
CA ASN A 7 3.78 -28.64 8.18
C ASN A 7 4.74 -28.05 9.22
N LYS A 8 6.06 -28.16 9.03
CA LYS A 8 7.06 -27.47 9.85
C LYS A 8 7.27 -26.02 9.40
N MET A 9 7.06 -25.72 8.12
CA MET A 9 7.19 -24.36 7.57
C MET A 9 5.94 -23.50 7.82
N SER A 10 4.76 -24.13 7.98
CA SER A 10 3.54 -23.44 8.41
C SER A 10 3.59 -23.02 9.89
N SER A 11 4.23 -23.80 10.78
CA SER A 11 4.33 -23.46 12.21
C SER A 11 5.37 -22.38 12.52
N LEU A 12 6.47 -22.29 11.75
CA LEU A 12 7.48 -21.24 11.91
C LEU A 12 7.01 -19.85 11.44
N ASN A 13 6.09 -19.79 10.47
CA ASN A 13 5.51 -18.53 10.00
C ASN A 13 4.30 -18.06 10.83
N LEU A 14 3.73 -18.93 11.67
CA LEU A 14 2.60 -18.57 12.54
C LEU A 14 3.04 -17.70 13.73
N LEU A 15 4.28 -17.84 14.21
CA LEU A 15 4.81 -17.06 15.33
C LEU A 15 5.18 -15.62 14.96
N LYS A 16 5.35 -15.30 13.67
CA LYS A 16 5.42 -13.89 13.22
C LYS A 16 4.04 -13.24 13.12
N SER A 17 2.97 -14.02 12.99
CA SER A 17 1.58 -13.53 12.91
C SER A 17 0.89 -13.40 14.27
N ALA A 18 1.48 -13.92 15.35
CA ALA A 18 1.00 -13.77 16.72
C ALA A 18 1.19 -12.35 17.31
N LYS A 19 1.69 -11.38 16.52
CA LYS A 19 1.70 -9.95 16.85
C LYS A 19 0.52 -9.17 16.25
N TYR A 20 -0.60 -9.80 15.95
CA TYR A 20 -1.88 -9.10 15.86
C TYR A 20 -2.40 -8.76 17.28
N GLY A 21 -1.59 -8.00 18.00
CA GLY A 21 -1.97 -7.36 19.25
C GLY A 21 -3.06 -6.34 18.97
N THR A 22 -4.19 -6.53 19.65
CA THR A 22 -4.95 -5.51 20.40
C THR A 22 -4.92 -4.08 19.84
N ARG A 23 -6.13 -3.54 19.58
CA ARG A 23 -6.45 -2.11 19.38
C ARG A 23 -5.31 -1.18 19.82
N ARG A 24 -4.50 -0.72 18.85
CA ARG A 24 -3.60 0.39 19.10
C ARG A 24 -4.46 1.64 19.29
N ASN A 25 -4.54 2.11 20.53
CA ASN A 25 -4.98 3.46 20.83
C ASN A 25 -4.02 4.41 20.10
N TYR A 26 -4.48 5.04 19.02
CA TYR A 26 -3.76 6.15 18.40
C TYR A 26 -3.89 7.38 19.32
N LYS A 27 -3.13 7.41 20.41
CA LYS A 27 -2.88 8.63 21.19
C LYS A 27 -1.74 9.40 20.53
N GLY A 28 -2.07 10.08 19.45
CA GLY A 28 -1.23 11.08 18.81
C GLY A 28 -2.15 12.14 18.23
N ASN A 29 -1.78 13.42 18.38
CA ASN A 29 -2.56 14.53 17.86
C ASN A 29 -3.07 14.23 16.45
N PHE A 30 -4.40 14.18 16.31
CA PHE A 30 -5.12 13.98 15.05
C PHE A 30 -5.00 15.25 14.19
N HIS A 31 -3.76 15.63 13.87
CA HIS A 31 -3.50 16.49 12.73
C HIS A 31 -4.04 15.77 11.51
N ARG A 32 -4.76 16.48 10.64
CA ARG A 32 -5.38 16.00 9.40
C ARG A 32 -4.36 15.29 8.46
N LYS A 33 -3.91 14.09 8.83
CA LYS A 33 -3.02 13.24 8.04
C LYS A 33 -3.89 12.37 7.13
N SER A 34 -3.39 12.07 5.92
CA SER A 34 -3.99 11.34 4.79
C SER A 34 -4.51 9.90 5.12
N CYS A 35 -5.23 9.70 6.23
CA CYS A 35 -5.03 8.51 7.06
C CYS A 35 -5.90 7.29 6.75
N TYR A 36 -6.98 7.40 5.97
CA TYR A 36 -7.78 6.21 5.64
C TYR A 36 -7.12 5.36 4.53
N CYS A 37 -6.59 6.01 3.49
CA CYS A 37 -6.11 5.34 2.28
C CYS A 37 -4.88 4.44 2.52
N LEU A 38 -4.01 4.78 3.49
CA LEU A 38 -2.71 4.12 3.63
C LEU A 38 -2.73 2.78 4.37
N CYS A 39 -3.83 2.40 5.03
CA CYS A 39 -3.88 1.14 5.77
C CYS A 39 -3.66 -0.08 4.86
N VAL A 40 -4.27 -0.09 3.68
CA VAL A 40 -4.16 -1.19 2.72
C VAL A 40 -2.75 -1.23 2.07
N PRO A 41 -2.22 -0.12 1.50
CA PRO A 41 -0.83 -0.03 1.05
C PRO A 41 0.20 -0.48 2.08
N LYS A 42 0.10 -0.02 3.33
CA LYS A 42 1.02 -0.40 4.41
C LYS A 42 0.97 -1.90 4.70
N ARG A 43 -0.23 -2.48 4.65
CA ARG A 43 -0.42 -3.91 4.89
C ARG A 43 0.16 -4.75 3.75
N LEU A 44 -0.07 -4.34 2.51
CA LEU A 44 0.46 -5.02 1.32
C LEU A 44 1.99 -4.91 1.26
N GLY A 45 2.55 -3.72 1.49
CA GLY A 45 4.00 -3.51 1.56
C GLY A 45 4.68 -4.34 2.64
N ASN A 46 4.07 -4.47 3.83
CA ASN A 46 4.59 -5.33 4.90
C ASN A 46 4.57 -6.82 4.54
N ASN A 47 3.72 -7.24 3.61
CA ASN A 47 3.70 -8.61 3.09
C ASN A 47 4.69 -8.81 1.92
N GLY A 48 5.49 -7.79 1.58
CA GLY A 48 6.47 -7.83 0.50
C GLY A 48 5.93 -7.43 -0.87
N ALA A 49 4.71 -6.90 -0.95
CA ALA A 49 4.17 -6.42 -2.22
C ALA A 49 4.79 -5.08 -2.63
N SER A 50 5.01 -4.91 -3.93
CA SER A 50 5.25 -3.60 -4.52
C SER A 50 3.96 -2.81 -4.57
N VAL A 51 4.00 -1.53 -4.18
CA VAL A 51 2.78 -0.72 -4.07
C VAL A 51 2.93 0.58 -4.83
N VAL A 52 1.93 0.89 -5.65
CA VAL A 52 1.79 2.20 -6.31
C VAL A 52 0.58 2.91 -5.74
N VAL A 53 0.76 4.14 -5.29
CA VAL A 53 -0.32 4.95 -4.72
C VAL A 53 -0.72 6.06 -5.70
N ASN A 54 -2.03 6.18 -5.94
CA ASN A 54 -2.61 7.33 -6.63
C ASN A 54 -3.14 8.35 -5.62
N ILE A 55 -2.76 9.62 -5.77
CA ILE A 55 -3.28 10.73 -4.96
C ILE A 55 -3.33 11.98 -5.85
N ARG A 56 -4.33 12.84 -5.71
CA ARG A 56 -4.46 14.05 -6.56
C ARG A 56 -3.42 15.13 -6.23
N LYS A 57 -3.10 15.31 -4.95
CA LYS A 57 -2.16 16.35 -4.48
C LYS A 57 -0.73 15.82 -4.40
N LYS A 58 0.18 16.43 -5.16
CA LYS A 58 1.61 16.03 -5.22
C LYS A 58 2.30 16.02 -3.84
N GLU A 59 2.01 16.99 -2.98
CA GLU A 59 2.56 17.05 -1.62
C GLU A 59 2.17 15.83 -0.78
N ASN A 60 0.97 15.31 -0.97
CA ASN A 60 0.49 14.12 -0.27
C ASN A 60 1.14 12.87 -0.84
N VAL A 61 1.36 12.80 -2.17
CA VAL A 61 2.12 11.71 -2.80
C VAL A 61 3.50 11.57 -2.17
N VAL A 62 4.25 12.66 -2.04
CA VAL A 62 5.61 12.61 -1.49
C VAL A 62 5.60 12.13 -0.04
N LYS A 63 4.70 12.67 0.80
CA LYS A 63 4.57 12.26 2.21
C LYS A 63 4.19 10.79 2.33
N ASP A 64 3.18 10.36 1.59
CA ASP A 64 2.61 9.03 1.71
C ASP A 64 3.58 7.95 1.14
N VAL A 65 4.31 8.26 0.06
CA VAL A 65 5.38 7.39 -0.46
C VAL A 65 6.54 7.31 0.52
N SER A 66 6.94 8.41 1.17
CA SER A 66 7.97 8.39 2.20
C SER A 66 7.57 7.53 3.41
N ASP A 67 6.32 7.64 3.84
CA ASP A 67 5.74 6.82 4.90
C ASP A 67 5.73 5.32 4.55
N LEU A 68 5.46 4.99 3.27
CA LEU A 68 5.44 3.61 2.80
C LEU A 68 6.84 3.04 2.60
N ASN A 69 7.78 3.84 2.09
CA ASN A 69 9.18 3.44 1.95
C ASN A 69 9.87 3.18 3.29
N SER A 70 9.37 3.78 4.38
CA SER A 70 9.81 3.45 5.74
C SER A 70 9.46 2.01 6.18
N ILE A 71 8.53 1.36 5.47
CA ILE A 71 8.04 0.00 5.76
C ILE A 71 8.48 -0.99 4.68
N SER A 72 8.45 -0.56 3.41
CA SER A 72 8.79 -1.38 2.24
C SER A 72 9.46 -0.53 1.17
N ASP A 73 10.67 -0.90 0.74
CA ASP A 73 11.47 -0.14 -0.24
C ASP A 73 10.84 -0.04 -1.65
N ASN A 74 9.78 -0.80 -1.91
CA ASN A 74 9.15 -0.93 -3.22
C ASN A 74 7.88 -0.08 -3.38
N ALA A 75 7.76 1.05 -2.67
CA ALA A 75 6.62 1.95 -2.86
C ALA A 75 6.92 3.07 -3.86
N SER A 76 5.93 3.41 -4.68
CA SER A 76 5.97 4.57 -5.55
C SER A 76 4.60 5.25 -5.64
N GLY A 77 4.59 6.45 -6.18
CA GLY A 77 3.35 7.19 -6.36
C GLY A 77 3.52 8.31 -7.37
N ILE A 78 2.43 8.60 -8.07
CA ILE A 78 2.34 9.69 -9.04
C ILE A 78 1.06 10.47 -8.75
N PRO A 79 1.08 11.81 -8.90
CA PRO A 79 -0.17 12.56 -8.89
C PRO A 79 -1.09 12.07 -10.00
N CYS A 80 -2.30 11.65 -9.66
CA CYS A 80 -3.25 11.11 -10.62
C CYS A 80 -4.67 11.51 -10.25
N HIS A 81 -5.43 12.01 -11.23
CA HIS A 81 -6.86 12.17 -11.14
C HIS A 81 -7.57 11.06 -11.92
N VAL A 82 -8.30 10.20 -11.21
CA VAL A 82 -9.01 9.05 -11.82
C VAL A 82 -10.02 9.43 -12.91
N GLY A 83 -10.54 10.67 -12.91
CA GLY A 83 -11.45 11.17 -13.96
C GLY A 83 -10.73 11.54 -15.27
N LYS A 84 -9.43 11.86 -15.23
CA LYS A 84 -8.64 12.22 -16.41
C LYS A 84 -8.03 10.98 -17.05
N GLN A 85 -8.27 10.78 -18.34
CA GLN A 85 -7.80 9.59 -19.05
C GLN A 85 -6.27 9.55 -19.16
N GLU A 86 -5.64 10.69 -19.46
CA GLU A 86 -4.18 10.83 -19.54
C GLU A 86 -3.50 10.41 -18.23
N ASP A 87 -3.99 10.89 -17.09
CA ASP A 87 -3.46 10.54 -15.77
C ASP A 87 -3.58 9.04 -15.47
N ARG A 88 -4.65 8.38 -15.93
CA ARG A 88 -4.80 6.93 -15.76
C ARG A 88 -3.78 6.16 -16.59
N ILE A 89 -3.55 6.58 -17.83
CA ILE A 89 -2.57 5.95 -18.72
C ILE A 89 -1.18 6.07 -18.11
N LEU A 90 -0.79 7.28 -17.69
CA LEU A 90 0.51 7.51 -17.04
C LEU A 90 0.71 6.66 -15.78
N LEU A 91 -0.35 6.45 -14.99
CA LEU A 91 -0.28 5.60 -13.81
C LEU A 91 -0.05 4.13 -14.19
N LEU A 92 -0.77 3.62 -15.18
CA LEU A 92 -0.63 2.24 -15.64
C LEU A 92 0.75 2.01 -16.27
N ASP A 93 1.20 2.93 -17.10
CA ASP A 93 2.52 2.89 -17.74
C ASP A 93 3.63 2.86 -16.69
N LEU A 94 3.51 3.66 -15.62
CA LEU A 94 4.45 3.62 -14.50
C LEU A 94 4.46 2.25 -13.83
N CYS A 95 3.29 1.67 -13.55
CA CYS A 95 3.19 0.35 -12.94
C CYS A 95 3.87 -0.71 -13.82
N VAL A 96 3.59 -0.71 -15.12
CA VAL A 96 4.18 -1.66 -16.08
C VAL A 96 5.68 -1.45 -16.22
N ALA A 97 6.14 -0.22 -16.38
CA ALA A 97 7.55 0.10 -16.55
C ALA A 97 8.40 -0.25 -15.33
N LYS A 98 7.85 -0.05 -14.11
CA LYS A 98 8.61 -0.23 -12.87
C LYS A 98 8.48 -1.63 -12.27
N TYR A 99 7.32 -2.26 -12.41
CA TYR A 99 7.00 -3.53 -11.74
C TYR A 99 6.62 -4.65 -12.72
N GLY A 100 6.60 -4.38 -14.03
CA GLY A 100 6.31 -5.37 -15.07
C GLY A 100 4.83 -5.68 -15.26
N GLY A 101 3.94 -5.18 -14.40
CA GLY A 101 2.50 -5.46 -14.47
C GLY A 101 1.73 -4.98 -13.25
N ILE A 102 0.46 -5.39 -13.17
CA ILE A 102 -0.45 -5.09 -12.06
C ILE A 102 -1.17 -6.37 -11.66
N ASP A 103 -0.92 -6.83 -10.43
CA ASP A 103 -1.61 -8.02 -9.88
C ASP A 103 -2.93 -7.66 -9.20
N ILE A 104 -2.97 -6.51 -8.51
CA ILE A 104 -4.10 -6.08 -7.68
C ILE A 104 -4.36 -4.60 -7.92
N LEU A 105 -5.59 -4.26 -8.30
CA LEU A 105 -6.06 -2.88 -8.40
C LEU A 105 -7.12 -2.61 -7.32
N VAL A 106 -6.88 -1.61 -6.46
CA VAL A 106 -7.83 -1.22 -5.41
C VAL A 106 -8.46 0.13 -5.78
N SER A 107 -9.74 0.12 -6.18
CA SER A 107 -10.50 1.34 -6.48
C SER A 107 -11.02 1.99 -5.20
N ASN A 108 -10.15 2.77 -4.55
CA ASN A 108 -10.47 3.50 -3.33
C ASN A 108 -10.62 5.02 -3.54
N ALA A 109 -10.59 5.47 -4.80
CA ALA A 109 -10.71 6.87 -5.12
C ALA A 109 -12.16 7.33 -4.89
N ALA A 110 -12.36 8.22 -3.92
CA ALA A 110 -13.64 8.87 -3.64
C ALA A 110 -13.45 10.39 -3.64
N GLU A 111 -14.41 11.10 -4.22
CA GLU A 111 -14.48 12.56 -4.21
C GLU A 111 -15.91 12.94 -3.82
N ASN A 112 -16.03 13.78 -2.79
CA ASN A 112 -17.30 14.43 -2.49
C ASN A 112 -17.36 15.68 -3.35
N SER A 113 -18.12 15.64 -4.44
CA SER A 113 -18.53 16.82 -5.17
C SER A 113 -19.71 17.45 -4.43
N ALA A 114 -19.43 18.37 -3.52
CA ALA A 114 -20.41 19.23 -2.86
C ALA A 114 -19.99 20.68 -3.04
#